data_AF-A0AAE0MYM4-F1
#
_entry.id   AF-A0AAE0MYM4-F1
#
_cell.length_a   1.000
_cell.length_b   1.000
_cell.length_c   1.000
_cell.angle_alpha   90.00
_cell.angle_beta   90.00
_cell.angle_gamma   90.00
#
_symmetry.space_group_name_H-M   'P 1'
#
loop_
_entity.id
_entity.type
_entity.pdbx_description
1 polymer ?
#
loop_
_entity_poly.entity_id
_entity_poly.type
_entity_poly.pdbx_seq_one_letter_code
_entity_poly.pdbx_strand_id
1 'polypeptide(L)'
;MAEIYSKASRVIVWLGEAGHDRGDRALDKIRRIAASVADDTPDYEGLLVKRMVALLRRPWFERIWVLQEAAAARDIVIRCGSAEIDGYAFSVALISMSFNYVYKASPDLRSLLGSVTFLIRGAAFRSRGVATPGRSGQVSLGIRPLGELIDMYHSRKATVCHDKVFALLDMSSDHPDLLADVSPNYDVAWEPLLKRLVGLLLGKQVSVQTWPDTEMAVIRGKGTVLGFVSEVSSHHDMDDRMRTNIDIKRSMTSDQHLGDNRGWNLQPPAKSVQEGDLVCLLRGATKPRLEDGQITEDVALAAAANSWLGDQVMEVLLAQRGDEIKITRAVVVAAAGNLGEERMIRHVLEHKGCDIEITEDVLVAAAGNDYQGKEVMTYLFEEGDEIKITENVLVAAAGNERDGVMQLLLRWRGNELRSQRVFSKRLHETNGEATRVELAEGVTAAAAENLGILMSK
;
A
#
# COMPACT_ATOMS: atom_id res chain seq x y z
N MET A 1 8.98 -0.80 32.53
CA MET A 1 7.57 -1.17 32.82
C MET A 1 7.38 -2.68 32.82
N ALA A 2 7.88 -3.41 31.80
CA ALA A 2 7.81 -4.87 31.73
C ALA A 2 8.30 -5.62 33.00
N GLU A 3 9.39 -5.15 33.62
CA GLU A 3 9.91 -5.76 34.87
C GLU A 3 8.91 -5.71 36.03
N ILE A 4 8.16 -4.62 36.18
CA ILE A 4 7.19 -4.45 37.28
C ILE A 4 6.02 -5.42 37.09
N TYR A 5 5.44 -5.44 35.89
CA TYR A 5 4.25 -6.24 35.60
C TYR A 5 4.54 -7.74 35.47
N SER A 6 5.77 -8.13 35.10
CA SER A 6 6.17 -9.54 35.09
C SER A 6 6.36 -10.15 36.50
N LYS A 7 6.60 -9.29 37.51
CA LYS A 7 6.66 -9.67 38.93
C LYS A 7 5.30 -9.62 39.62
N ALA A 8 4.29 -8.98 39.01
CA ALA A 8 2.95 -8.90 39.58
C ALA A 8 2.30 -10.29 39.63
N SER A 9 1.61 -10.59 40.74
CA SER A 9 0.80 -11.81 40.85
C SER A 9 -0.44 -11.78 39.97
N ARG A 10 -1.00 -10.57 39.77
CA ARG A 10 -2.17 -10.29 38.94
C ARG A 10 -2.10 -8.85 38.45
N VAL A 11 -2.49 -8.64 37.20
CA VAL A 11 -2.65 -7.32 36.58
C VAL A 11 -4.13 -7.04 36.43
N ILE A 12 -4.57 -5.90 36.95
CA ILE A 12 -5.96 -5.46 36.82
C ILE A 12 -6.03 -4.45 35.68
N VAL A 13 -6.72 -4.83 34.61
CA VAL A 13 -7.11 -3.90 33.55
C VAL A 13 -8.34 -3.15 34.02
N TRP A 14 -8.11 -1.95 34.56
CA TRP A 14 -9.18 -1.08 35.03
C TRP A 14 -9.72 -0.22 33.89
N LEU A 15 -10.95 -0.50 33.47
CA LEU A 15 -11.63 0.24 32.41
C LEU A 15 -12.35 1.48 32.93
N GLY A 16 -12.33 1.75 34.24
CA GLY A 16 -13.00 2.89 34.87
C GLY A 16 -14.31 2.52 35.56
N GLU A 17 -14.97 3.52 36.11
CA GLU A 17 -16.29 3.37 36.75
C GLU A 17 -17.38 2.93 35.77
N ALA A 18 -18.51 2.44 36.30
CA ALA A 18 -19.65 2.02 35.48
C ALA A 18 -20.17 3.16 34.59
N GLY A 19 -20.10 4.41 35.05
CA GLY A 19 -20.46 5.59 34.26
C GLY A 19 -21.92 5.64 33.80
N HIS A 20 -22.22 6.61 32.94
CA HIS A 20 -23.53 6.76 32.30
C HIS A 20 -23.76 5.70 31.19
N ASP A 21 -22.66 5.20 30.62
CA ASP A 21 -22.63 4.13 29.62
C ASP A 21 -22.91 2.75 30.23
N ARG A 22 -23.01 2.61 31.56
CA ARG A 22 -23.26 1.32 32.25
C ARG A 22 -22.25 0.26 31.81
N GLY A 23 -20.96 0.62 31.82
CA GLY A 23 -19.87 -0.24 31.39
C GLY A 23 -19.77 -1.54 32.19
N ASP A 24 -20.24 -1.54 33.44
CA ASP A 24 -20.41 -2.75 34.27
C ASP A 24 -21.36 -3.77 33.63
N ARG A 25 -22.53 -3.32 33.13
CA ARG A 25 -23.50 -4.18 32.45
C ARG A 25 -22.99 -4.64 31.09
N ALA A 26 -22.25 -3.79 30.38
CA ALA A 26 -21.60 -4.18 29.14
C ALA A 26 -20.54 -5.28 29.38
N LEU A 27 -19.73 -5.14 30.43
CA LEU A 27 -18.74 -6.15 30.80
C LEU A 27 -19.40 -7.46 31.26
N ASP A 28 -20.50 -7.40 32.02
CA ASP A 28 -21.26 -8.61 32.40
C ASP A 28 -21.85 -9.31 31.17
N LYS A 29 -22.32 -8.57 30.16
CA LYS A 29 -22.76 -9.17 28.90
C LYS A 29 -21.61 -9.89 28.18
N ILE A 30 -20.43 -9.29 28.11
CA ILE A 30 -19.22 -9.94 27.55
C ILE A 30 -18.92 -11.23 28.32
N ARG A 31 -19.04 -11.21 29.65
CA ARG A 31 -18.86 -12.40 30.50
C ARG A 31 -19.87 -13.52 30.21
N ARG A 32 -21.14 -13.18 29.97
CA ARG A 32 -22.16 -14.18 29.59
C ARG A 32 -21.90 -14.79 28.21
N ILE A 33 -21.43 -13.97 27.26
CA ILE A 33 -21.01 -14.45 25.94
C ILE A 33 -19.86 -15.46 26.08
N ALA A 34 -18.86 -15.18 26.92
CA ALA A 34 -17.75 -16.10 27.17
C ALA A 34 -18.22 -17.47 27.71
N ALA A 35 -19.24 -17.46 28.57
CA ALA A 35 -19.75 -18.64 29.24
C ALA A 35 -20.75 -19.45 28.38
N SER A 36 -20.98 -19.05 27.12
CA SER A 36 -21.98 -19.63 26.21
C SER A 36 -23.35 -19.85 26.86
N VAL A 37 -23.73 -18.96 27.79
CA VAL A 37 -25.00 -19.03 28.49
C VAL A 37 -26.09 -18.54 27.54
N ALA A 38 -27.14 -19.35 27.34
CA ALA A 38 -28.32 -18.96 26.58
C ALA A 38 -28.88 -17.65 27.15
N ASP A 39 -29.01 -16.65 26.28
CA ASP A 39 -29.40 -15.31 26.69
C ASP A 39 -30.91 -15.15 26.58
N ASP A 40 -31.63 -15.38 27.69
CA ASP A 40 -33.07 -15.14 27.79
C ASP A 40 -33.41 -13.64 27.94
N THR A 41 -32.43 -12.72 27.86
CA THR A 41 -32.70 -11.30 28.02
C THR A 41 -33.37 -10.72 26.78
N PRO A 42 -34.59 -10.16 26.90
CA PRO A 42 -35.29 -9.57 25.77
C PRO A 42 -34.48 -8.44 25.13
N ASP A 43 -34.51 -8.49 23.81
CA ASP A 43 -33.80 -7.67 22.84
C ASP A 43 -33.92 -6.16 23.11
N TYR A 44 -32.87 -5.62 23.77
CA TYR A 44 -32.42 -4.24 23.62
C TYR A 44 -31.07 -4.25 22.87
N GLU A 45 -30.91 -5.10 21.84
CA GLU A 45 -29.65 -5.34 21.14
C GLU A 45 -28.98 -4.02 20.76
N GLY A 46 -29.74 -3.05 20.24
CA GLY A 46 -29.19 -1.75 19.86
C GLY A 46 -28.56 -0.96 21.01
N LEU A 47 -29.17 -0.95 22.22
CA LEU A 47 -28.63 -0.19 23.36
C LEU A 47 -27.45 -0.92 24.00
N LEU A 48 -27.53 -2.24 24.15
CA LEU A 48 -26.46 -3.02 24.77
C LEU A 48 -25.22 -3.05 23.88
N VAL A 49 -25.39 -3.16 22.56
CA VAL A 49 -24.30 -3.02 21.59
C VAL A 49 -23.62 -1.67 21.72
N LYS A 50 -24.38 -0.56 21.77
CA LYS A 50 -23.81 0.78 21.96
C LYS A 50 -22.97 0.89 23.24
N ARG A 51 -23.42 0.26 24.33
CA ARG A 51 -22.67 0.23 25.60
C ARG A 51 -21.40 -0.61 25.51
N MET A 52 -21.44 -1.76 24.85
CA MET A 52 -20.25 -2.58 24.61
C MET A 52 -19.24 -1.86 23.73
N VAL A 53 -19.68 -1.21 22.65
CA VAL A 53 -18.83 -0.36 21.80
C VAL A 53 -18.21 0.77 22.62
N ALA A 54 -19.00 1.47 23.45
CA ALA A 54 -18.50 2.54 24.32
C ALA A 54 -17.44 2.04 25.32
N LEU A 55 -17.68 0.88 25.95
CA LEU A 55 -16.72 0.24 26.86
C LEU A 55 -15.40 -0.10 26.16
N LEU A 56 -15.47 -0.67 24.95
CA LEU A 56 -14.31 -1.13 24.18
C LEU A 56 -13.54 0.00 23.48
N ARG A 57 -14.11 1.21 23.45
CA ARG A 57 -13.44 2.45 23.02
C ARG A 57 -12.87 3.25 24.18
N ARG A 58 -12.91 2.75 25.41
CA ARG A 58 -12.35 3.47 26.55
C ARG A 58 -10.83 3.63 26.40
N PRO A 59 -10.23 4.70 26.97
CA PRO A 59 -8.84 5.08 26.72
C PRO A 59 -7.80 4.00 26.97
N TRP A 60 -8.08 3.03 27.85
CA TRP A 60 -7.18 1.90 28.09
C TRP A 60 -6.85 1.17 26.78
N PHE A 61 -7.85 0.92 25.93
CA PHE A 61 -7.64 0.23 24.66
C PHE A 61 -6.88 1.09 23.63
N GLU A 62 -6.69 2.38 23.81
CA GLU A 62 -6.01 3.19 22.79
C GLU A 62 -4.54 3.45 23.11
N ARG A 63 -4.14 3.33 24.38
CA ARG A 63 -2.82 3.73 24.87
C ARG A 63 -1.75 2.70 24.53
N ILE A 64 -0.59 3.15 24.05
CA ILE A 64 0.47 2.19 23.69
C ILE A 64 1.13 1.53 24.93
N TRP A 65 1.26 2.26 26.03
CA TRP A 65 1.92 1.75 27.24
C TRP A 65 1.23 0.54 27.87
N VAL A 66 -0.09 0.40 27.72
CA VAL A 66 -0.82 -0.73 28.31
C VAL A 66 -0.45 -2.06 27.66
N LEU A 67 0.15 -2.02 26.46
CA LEU A 67 0.58 -3.23 25.75
C LEU A 67 1.66 -3.96 26.55
N GLN A 68 2.64 -3.26 27.13
CA GLN A 68 3.65 -3.89 27.99
C GLN A 68 3.04 -4.45 29.26
N GLU A 69 2.05 -3.75 29.83
CA GLU A 69 1.35 -4.19 31.04
C GLU A 69 0.63 -5.52 30.77
N ALA A 70 -0.13 -5.59 29.67
CA ALA A 70 -0.83 -6.78 29.25
C ALA A 70 0.13 -7.88 28.77
N ALA A 71 1.25 -7.54 28.13
CA ALA A 71 2.25 -8.48 27.60
C ALA A 71 3.15 -9.10 28.68
N ALA A 72 3.38 -8.39 29.79
CA ALA A 72 4.18 -8.90 30.91
C ALA A 72 3.34 -9.69 31.93
N ALA A 73 2.02 -9.44 31.98
CA ALA A 73 1.12 -10.07 32.94
C ALA A 73 1.05 -11.59 32.82
N ARG A 74 0.89 -12.31 33.93
CA ARG A 74 0.65 -13.77 33.92
C ARG A 74 -0.79 -14.15 34.27
N ASP A 75 -1.47 -13.24 34.95
CA ASP A 75 -2.87 -13.33 35.33
C ASP A 75 -3.47 -11.94 35.12
N ILE A 76 -4.54 -11.86 34.33
CA ILE A 76 -5.20 -10.62 33.97
C ILE A 76 -6.67 -10.71 34.39
N VAL A 77 -7.13 -9.70 35.12
CA VAL A 77 -8.55 -9.49 35.39
C VAL A 77 -8.95 -8.14 34.82
N ILE A 78 -10.01 -8.13 34.02
CA ILE A 78 -10.58 -6.92 33.44
C ILE A 78 -11.75 -6.48 34.32
N ARG A 79 -11.77 -5.20 34.70
CA ARG A 79 -12.76 -4.64 35.62
C ARG A 79 -13.36 -3.34 35.08
N CYS A 80 -14.66 -3.19 35.28
CA CYS A 80 -15.40 -1.96 35.01
C CYS A 80 -16.48 -1.77 36.07
N GLY A 81 -16.37 -0.72 36.89
CA GLY A 81 -17.23 -0.55 38.06
C GLY A 81 -17.17 -1.78 38.98
N SER A 82 -18.32 -2.37 39.29
CA SER A 82 -18.43 -3.59 40.10
C SER A 82 -18.30 -4.89 39.31
N ALA A 83 -18.25 -4.84 37.98
CA ALA A 83 -18.16 -6.03 37.15
C ALA A 83 -16.70 -6.43 36.89
N GLU A 84 -16.46 -7.74 36.81
CA GLU A 84 -15.15 -8.29 36.50
C GLU A 84 -15.25 -9.54 35.60
N ILE A 85 -14.19 -9.77 34.85
CA ILE A 85 -14.03 -10.95 34.00
C ILE A 85 -12.55 -11.33 33.93
N ASP A 86 -12.27 -12.63 33.90
CA ASP A 86 -10.95 -13.17 33.61
C ASP A 86 -10.49 -12.78 32.19
N GLY A 87 -9.20 -12.48 32.01
CA GLY A 87 -8.66 -12.02 30.73
C GLY A 87 -8.77 -13.06 29.61
N TYR A 88 -8.61 -14.35 29.93
CA TYR A 88 -8.80 -15.42 28.95
C TYR A 88 -10.27 -15.56 28.58
N ALA A 89 -11.19 -15.52 29.56
CA ALA A 89 -12.63 -15.51 29.30
C ALA A 89 -13.08 -14.31 28.45
N PHE A 90 -12.54 -13.11 28.71
CA PHE A 90 -12.76 -11.95 27.87
C PHE A 90 -12.29 -12.17 26.43
N SER A 91 -11.10 -12.76 26.28
CA SER A 91 -10.55 -13.11 24.97
C SER A 91 -11.47 -14.09 24.22
N VAL A 92 -12.00 -15.11 24.90
CA VAL A 92 -12.97 -16.08 24.35
C VAL A 92 -14.27 -15.40 23.91
N ALA A 93 -14.78 -14.44 24.69
CA ALA A 93 -15.98 -13.70 24.29
C ALA A 93 -15.78 -12.92 23.00
N LEU A 94 -14.65 -12.19 22.86
CA LEU A 94 -14.40 -11.32 21.71
C LEU A 94 -14.20 -12.06 20.38
N ILE A 95 -13.88 -13.36 20.44
CA ILE A 95 -13.72 -14.23 19.27
C ILE A 95 -14.97 -15.08 18.98
N SER A 96 -15.95 -15.07 19.88
CA SER A 96 -17.18 -15.86 19.73
C SER A 96 -18.05 -15.35 18.57
N MET A 97 -18.73 -16.26 17.88
CA MET A 97 -19.74 -15.90 16.88
C MET A 97 -20.83 -15.00 17.47
N SER A 98 -21.17 -15.20 18.74
CA SER A 98 -22.12 -14.38 19.49
C SER A 98 -21.61 -12.98 19.81
N PHE A 99 -20.41 -12.59 19.37
CA PHE A 99 -19.89 -11.23 19.48
C PHE A 99 -19.90 -10.48 18.13
N ASN A 100 -20.10 -11.18 17.01
CA ASN A 100 -19.98 -10.61 15.67
C ASN A 100 -20.91 -9.41 15.40
N TYR A 101 -22.06 -9.32 16.07
CA TYR A 101 -22.95 -8.18 15.92
C TYR A 101 -22.31 -6.85 16.40
N VAL A 102 -21.41 -6.89 17.39
CA VAL A 102 -20.68 -5.70 17.87
C VAL A 102 -19.73 -5.21 16.77
N TYR A 103 -19.02 -6.13 16.13
CA TYR A 103 -18.14 -5.80 15.01
C TYR A 103 -18.90 -5.36 13.75
N LYS A 104 -20.13 -5.85 13.53
CA LYS A 104 -20.99 -5.31 12.46
C LYS A 104 -21.36 -3.85 12.74
N ALA A 105 -21.60 -3.49 14.00
CA ALA A 105 -21.90 -2.12 14.41
C ALA A 105 -20.66 -1.20 14.47
N SER A 106 -19.45 -1.76 14.63
CA SER A 106 -18.19 -1.01 14.65
C SER A 106 -17.04 -1.88 14.11
N PRO A 107 -16.87 -1.93 12.76
CA PRO A 107 -15.88 -2.79 12.11
C PRO A 107 -14.44 -2.50 12.50
N ASP A 108 -14.11 -1.24 12.78
CA ASP A 108 -12.78 -0.76 13.17
C ASP A 108 -12.31 -1.33 14.52
N LEU A 109 -13.23 -1.83 15.37
CA LEU A 109 -12.85 -2.51 16.61
C LEU A 109 -12.15 -3.84 16.38
N ARG A 110 -12.31 -4.49 15.21
CA ARG A 110 -11.72 -5.81 14.94
C ARG A 110 -10.20 -5.79 15.03
N SER A 111 -9.53 -4.82 14.41
CA SER A 111 -8.06 -4.69 14.44
C SER A 111 -7.56 -4.28 15.82
N LEU A 112 -8.24 -3.31 16.44
CA LEU A 112 -7.92 -2.80 17.77
C LEU A 112 -7.97 -3.90 18.84
N LEU A 113 -9.05 -4.69 18.84
CA LEU A 113 -9.28 -5.73 19.82
C LEU A 113 -8.54 -7.01 19.49
N GLY A 114 -8.37 -7.37 18.21
CA GLY A 114 -7.60 -8.54 17.81
C GLY A 114 -6.16 -8.50 18.32
N SER A 115 -5.49 -7.35 18.17
CA SER A 115 -4.10 -7.17 18.64
C SER A 115 -3.98 -7.15 20.17
N VAL A 116 -4.97 -6.61 20.91
CA VAL A 116 -4.98 -6.69 22.39
C VAL A 116 -5.28 -8.10 22.88
N THR A 117 -6.24 -8.79 22.25
CA THR A 117 -6.65 -10.15 22.60
C THR A 117 -5.48 -11.12 22.47
N PHE A 118 -4.62 -10.92 21.47
CA PHE A 118 -3.35 -11.65 21.33
C PHE A 118 -2.48 -11.57 22.60
N LEU A 119 -2.34 -10.37 23.18
CA LEU A 119 -1.55 -10.18 24.41
C LEU A 119 -2.26 -10.72 25.65
N ILE A 120 -3.56 -10.48 25.80
CA ILE A 120 -4.32 -10.90 26.98
C ILE A 120 -4.41 -12.43 27.06
N ARG A 121 -4.76 -13.08 25.94
CA ARG A 121 -4.91 -14.55 25.87
C ARG A 121 -3.61 -15.27 26.20
N GLY A 122 -2.47 -14.71 25.77
CA GLY A 122 -1.14 -15.29 26.04
C GLY A 122 -0.73 -15.26 27.52
N ALA A 123 -1.37 -14.45 28.37
CA ALA A 123 -0.95 -14.25 29.75
C ALA A 123 -0.89 -15.55 30.56
N ALA A 124 -1.92 -16.39 30.45
CA ALA A 124 -2.02 -17.65 31.20
C ALA A 124 -0.92 -18.68 30.84
N PHE A 125 -0.29 -18.54 29.67
CA PHE A 125 0.73 -19.47 29.16
C PHE A 125 2.17 -19.00 29.42
N ARG A 126 2.37 -17.82 30.02
CA ARG A 126 3.71 -17.27 30.27
C ARG A 126 4.37 -17.96 31.46
N SER A 127 5.61 -18.41 31.26
CA SER A 127 6.41 -19.06 32.31
C SER A 127 6.70 -18.13 33.49
N ARG A 128 6.77 -18.71 34.70
CA ARG A 128 7.16 -18.02 35.95
C ARG A 128 8.64 -17.65 36.01
N GLY A 129 9.48 -18.34 35.24
CA GLY A 129 10.90 -18.04 35.05
C GLY A 129 11.18 -17.72 33.59
N VAL A 130 12.18 -16.88 33.32
CA VAL A 130 12.55 -16.29 32.01
C VAL A 130 11.96 -14.88 31.80
N ALA A 131 12.27 -13.96 32.71
CA ALA A 131 13.05 -12.82 32.23
C ALA A 131 14.49 -13.32 32.27
N THR A 132 14.97 -13.95 31.19
CA THR A 132 16.41 -14.24 31.08
C THR A 132 17.10 -12.89 31.18
N PRO A 133 18.02 -12.67 32.15
CA PRO A 133 18.86 -11.50 32.07
C PRO A 133 19.62 -11.64 30.76
N GLY A 134 19.28 -10.80 29.78
CA GLY A 134 20.17 -10.60 28.63
C GLY A 134 21.54 -10.23 29.18
N ARG A 135 22.61 -10.49 28.42
CA ARG A 135 23.98 -10.08 28.81
C ARG A 135 24.10 -8.58 29.18
N SER A 136 23.10 -7.77 28.83
CA SER A 136 22.96 -6.34 29.12
C SER A 136 22.08 -5.97 30.33
N GLY A 137 21.44 -6.92 31.02
CA GLY A 137 20.52 -6.64 32.13
C GLY A 137 19.13 -6.14 31.72
N GLN A 138 18.81 -6.06 30.42
CA GLN A 138 17.50 -5.63 29.92
C GLN A 138 16.51 -6.80 29.87
N VAL A 139 15.30 -6.59 30.40
CA VAL A 139 14.21 -7.57 30.40
C VAL A 139 13.50 -7.53 29.03
N SER A 140 13.65 -8.59 28.24
CA SER A 140 12.82 -8.81 27.04
C SER A 140 11.71 -9.83 27.36
N LEU A 141 10.49 -9.50 26.93
CA LEU A 141 9.33 -10.38 26.99
C LEU A 141 9.28 -11.36 25.81
N GLY A 142 10.12 -11.16 24.78
CA GLY A 142 10.25 -12.07 23.64
C GLY A 142 8.94 -12.34 22.89
N ILE A 143 8.07 -11.34 22.75
CA ILE A 143 6.73 -11.51 22.17
C ILE A 143 6.82 -11.75 20.66
N ARG A 144 7.41 -10.79 19.92
CA ARG A 144 7.59 -10.80 18.46
C ARG A 144 8.72 -9.87 18.03
N PRO A 145 9.26 -9.96 16.81
CA PRO A 145 10.20 -8.96 16.28
C PRO A 145 9.59 -7.56 16.29
N LEU A 146 10.42 -6.53 16.50
CA LEU A 146 10.02 -5.13 16.61
C LEU A 146 9.23 -4.67 15.38
N GLY A 147 9.63 -5.10 14.17
CA GLY A 147 8.91 -4.77 12.95
C GLY A 147 7.45 -5.24 12.97
N GLU A 148 7.19 -6.47 13.43
CA GLU A 148 5.81 -6.98 13.56
C GLU A 148 5.04 -6.22 14.65
N LEU A 149 5.70 -5.84 15.75
CA LEU A 149 5.08 -5.05 16.80
C LEU A 149 4.69 -3.65 16.32
N ILE A 150 5.57 -2.99 15.53
CA ILE A 150 5.28 -1.69 14.93
C ILE A 150 4.08 -1.82 13.97
N ASP A 151 4.06 -2.84 13.12
CA ASP A 151 2.95 -3.11 12.20
C ASP A 151 1.62 -3.32 12.96
N MET A 152 1.66 -3.99 14.11
CA MET A 152 0.48 -4.27 14.95
C MET A 152 0.00 -3.06 15.78
N TYR A 153 0.89 -2.14 16.17
CA TYR A 153 0.59 -1.17 17.25
C TYR A 153 0.89 0.30 16.97
N HIS A 154 1.44 0.69 15.80
CA HIS A 154 1.79 2.09 15.53
C HIS A 154 0.61 3.08 15.58
N SER A 155 -0.64 2.62 15.42
CA SER A 155 -1.86 3.44 15.53
C SER A 155 -2.29 3.77 16.96
N ARG A 156 -1.62 3.20 17.98
CA ARG A 156 -1.91 3.47 19.39
C ARG A 156 -1.52 4.89 19.77
N LYS A 157 -2.29 5.48 20.67
CA LYS A 157 -2.07 6.83 21.20
C LYS A 157 -0.92 6.83 22.19
N ALA A 158 -0.12 7.88 22.09
CA ALA A 158 0.94 8.22 23.02
C ALA A 158 0.96 9.73 23.25
N THR A 159 1.32 10.17 24.46
CA THR A 159 1.51 11.59 24.75
C THR A 159 2.82 12.09 24.15
N VAL A 160 3.86 11.24 24.17
CA VAL A 160 5.16 11.49 23.55
C VAL A 160 5.32 10.51 22.39
N CYS A 161 5.63 11.00 21.20
CA CYS A 161 5.75 10.17 19.98
C CYS A 161 6.77 9.03 20.13
N HIS A 162 7.88 9.24 20.86
CA HIS A 162 8.88 8.22 21.19
C HIS A 162 8.30 6.96 21.81
N ASP A 163 7.24 7.08 22.60
CA ASP A 163 6.58 5.95 23.25
C ASP A 163 6.01 4.97 22.22
N LYS A 164 5.74 5.42 20.98
CA LYS A 164 5.33 4.54 19.88
C LYS A 164 6.36 3.46 19.55
N VAL A 165 7.63 3.73 19.87
CA VAL A 165 8.74 2.80 19.69
C VAL A 165 9.12 2.20 21.04
N PHE A 166 9.35 3.04 22.06
CA PHE A 166 9.91 2.59 23.33
C PHE A 166 8.97 1.66 24.11
N ALA A 167 7.65 1.84 23.98
CA ALA A 167 6.69 0.91 24.57
C ALA A 167 6.73 -0.49 23.92
N LEU A 168 7.37 -0.67 22.76
CA LEU A 168 7.43 -1.96 22.07
C LEU A 168 8.78 -2.66 22.22
N LEU A 169 9.83 -1.96 22.65
CA LEU A 169 11.19 -2.53 22.74
C LEU A 169 11.28 -3.71 23.72
N ASP A 170 10.74 -3.56 24.93
CA ASP A 170 10.75 -4.65 25.92
C ASP A 170 9.87 -5.84 25.48
N MET A 171 8.96 -5.63 24.52
CA MET A 171 8.17 -6.71 23.91
C MET A 171 8.90 -7.41 22.76
N SER A 172 9.97 -6.82 22.24
CA SER A 172 10.68 -7.34 21.07
C SER A 172 11.43 -8.63 21.38
N SER A 173 11.40 -9.57 20.42
CA SER A 173 12.26 -10.76 20.40
C SER A 173 13.59 -10.54 19.66
N ASP A 174 13.83 -9.35 19.11
CA ASP A 174 15.09 -9.03 18.42
C ASP A 174 16.27 -8.99 19.39
N HIS A 175 17.47 -9.25 18.85
CA HIS A 175 18.69 -9.22 19.65
C HIS A 175 19.00 -7.77 20.12
N PRO A 176 19.44 -7.55 21.36
CA PRO A 176 19.73 -6.20 21.88
C PRO A 176 20.69 -5.38 21.01
N ASP A 177 21.69 -6.04 20.40
CA ASP A 177 22.65 -5.38 19.51
C ASP A 177 21.99 -4.78 18.27
N LEU A 178 20.92 -5.40 17.75
CA LEU A 178 20.15 -4.86 16.64
C LEU A 178 19.38 -3.60 17.07
N LEU A 179 18.90 -3.58 18.31
CA LEU A 179 18.06 -2.52 18.87
C LEU A 179 18.86 -1.36 19.49
N ALA A 180 20.20 -1.45 19.55
CA ALA A 180 21.06 -0.47 20.20
C ALA A 180 20.82 0.97 19.69
N ASP A 181 20.65 1.12 18.37
CA ASP A 181 20.47 2.41 17.70
C ASP A 181 19.10 3.07 18.00
N VAL A 182 18.12 2.29 18.48
CA VAL A 182 16.76 2.73 18.81
C VAL A 182 16.45 2.60 20.31
N SER A 183 17.49 2.46 21.14
CA SER A 183 17.33 2.35 22.59
C SER A 183 16.65 3.60 23.21
N PRO A 184 15.93 3.44 24.35
CA PRO A 184 15.20 4.55 24.96
C PRO A 184 16.10 5.73 25.31
N ASN A 185 15.90 6.83 24.59
CA ASN A 185 16.56 8.11 24.86
C ASN A 185 15.63 9.25 24.42
N TYR A 186 15.04 9.95 25.40
CA TYR A 186 14.11 11.06 25.17
C TYR A 186 14.81 12.37 24.82
N ASP A 187 16.14 12.45 24.97
CA ASP A 187 16.93 13.63 24.57
C ASP A 187 17.16 13.68 23.06
N VAL A 188 16.97 12.56 22.36
CA VAL A 188 17.05 12.49 20.90
C VAL A 188 15.73 12.97 20.31
N ALA A 189 15.76 13.91 19.37
CA ALA A 189 14.54 14.33 18.66
C ALA A 189 13.88 13.17 17.90
N TRP A 190 12.56 13.27 17.68
CA TRP A 190 11.77 12.23 17.01
C TRP A 190 12.28 11.88 15.61
N GLU A 191 12.61 12.88 14.80
CA GLU A 191 13.04 12.69 13.42
C GLU A 191 14.25 11.73 13.30
N PRO A 192 15.40 11.98 13.97
CA PRO A 192 16.51 11.04 13.99
C PRO A 192 16.14 9.63 14.46
N LEU A 193 15.28 9.51 15.47
CA LEU A 193 14.83 8.22 15.99
C LEU A 193 14.03 7.45 14.94
N LEU A 194 13.06 8.09 14.29
CA LEU A 194 12.25 7.50 13.23
C LEU A 194 13.12 7.06 12.06
N LYS A 195 14.10 7.87 11.66
CA LYS A 195 15.03 7.52 10.58
C LYS A 195 15.85 6.26 10.91
N ARG A 196 16.33 6.13 12.16
CA ARG A 196 17.05 4.93 12.63
C ARG A 196 16.13 3.71 12.65
N LEU A 197 14.90 3.86 13.13
CA LEU A 197 13.90 2.79 13.13
C LEU A 197 13.63 2.28 11.72
N VAL A 198 13.37 3.17 10.76
CA VAL A 198 13.11 2.77 9.36
C VAL A 198 14.34 2.07 8.76
N GLY A 199 15.54 2.58 9.03
CA GLY A 199 16.79 1.93 8.59
C GLY A 199 17.00 0.54 9.18
N LEU A 200 16.56 0.32 10.42
CA LEU A 200 16.57 -1.00 11.07
C LEU A 200 15.54 -1.94 10.41
N LEU A 201 14.34 -1.46 10.12
CA LEU A 201 13.23 -2.27 9.60
C LEU A 201 13.35 -2.63 8.12
N LEU A 202 13.96 -1.75 7.32
CA LEU A 202 14.03 -1.87 5.85
C LEU A 202 15.45 -2.03 5.32
N GLY A 203 16.45 -1.92 6.19
CA GLY A 203 17.86 -2.01 5.84
C GLY A 203 18.44 -0.70 5.30
N LYS A 204 19.76 -0.70 5.09
CA LYS A 204 20.52 0.51 4.68
C LYS A 204 20.43 0.83 3.18
N GLN A 205 19.73 0.01 2.40
CA GLN A 205 19.64 0.17 0.93
C GLN A 205 18.52 1.12 0.49
N VAL A 206 17.64 1.51 1.43
CA VAL A 206 16.59 2.50 1.17
C VAL A 206 17.06 3.89 1.60
N SER A 207 16.64 4.91 0.86
CA SER A 207 16.75 6.29 1.29
C SER A 207 15.52 6.68 2.10
N VAL A 208 15.72 7.38 3.20
CA VAL A 208 14.67 7.73 4.16
C VAL A 208 14.73 9.23 4.44
N GLN A 209 13.60 9.90 4.27
CA GLN A 209 13.35 11.28 4.68
C GLN A 209 12.31 11.29 5.79
N THR A 210 12.54 12.09 6.81
CA THR A 210 11.72 12.24 8.01
C THR A 210 11.69 13.72 8.36
N TRP A 211 10.70 14.16 9.14
CA TRP A 211 10.58 15.57 9.56
C TRP A 211 10.36 15.68 11.06
N PRO A 212 10.74 16.80 11.69
CA PRO A 212 10.37 17.11 13.07
C PRO A 212 8.86 17.05 13.26
N ASP A 213 8.42 16.60 14.44
CA ASP A 213 7.02 16.65 14.90
C ASP A 213 5.97 15.97 13.99
N THR A 214 6.40 15.11 13.06
CA THR A 214 5.50 14.31 12.22
C THR A 214 5.84 12.82 12.33
N GLU A 215 4.81 11.98 12.45
CA GLU A 215 4.95 10.52 12.46
C GLU A 215 5.00 9.95 11.04
N MET A 216 5.71 10.62 10.14
CA MET A 216 5.78 10.28 8.72
C MET A 216 7.23 10.08 8.27
N ALA A 217 7.43 9.08 7.44
CA ALA A 217 8.69 8.82 6.75
C ALA A 217 8.41 8.59 5.26
N VAL A 218 9.18 9.26 4.39
CA VAL A 218 9.20 8.96 2.96
C VAL A 218 10.37 8.04 2.68
N ILE A 219 10.06 6.86 2.16
CA ILE A 219 11.03 5.80 1.86
C ILE A 219 11.13 5.68 0.35
N ARG A 220 12.35 5.80 -0.20
CA ARG A 220 12.61 5.50 -1.62
C ARG A 220 13.63 4.39 -1.71
N GLY A 221 13.27 3.32 -2.41
CA GLY A 221 14.11 2.15 -2.60
C GLY A 221 13.74 1.40 -3.86
N LYS A 222 14.63 0.50 -4.31
CA LYS A 222 14.27 -0.48 -5.33
C LYS A 222 13.54 -1.64 -4.65
N GLY A 223 12.55 -2.22 -5.30
CA GLY A 223 11.82 -3.37 -4.78
C GLY A 223 11.11 -4.12 -5.89
N THR A 224 10.51 -5.24 -5.54
CA THR A 224 9.71 -6.08 -6.43
C THR A 224 8.28 -6.13 -5.90
N VAL A 225 7.30 -5.81 -6.73
CA VAL A 225 5.89 -6.09 -6.43
C VAL A 225 5.69 -7.60 -6.53
N LEU A 226 5.24 -8.21 -5.45
CA LEU A 226 4.97 -9.65 -5.40
C LEU A 226 3.54 -9.97 -5.84
N GLY A 227 2.63 -9.02 -5.67
CA GLY A 227 1.24 -9.13 -6.08
C GLY A 227 0.36 -8.18 -5.29
N PHE A 228 -0.94 -8.46 -5.35
CA PHE A 228 -1.97 -7.72 -4.64
C PHE A 228 -2.75 -8.67 -3.75
N VAL A 229 -3.28 -8.13 -2.65
CA VAL A 229 -4.20 -8.85 -1.79
C VAL A 229 -5.49 -9.13 -2.57
N SER A 230 -5.77 -10.39 -2.87
CA SER A 230 -6.98 -10.79 -3.59
C SER A 230 -8.12 -11.19 -2.66
N GLU A 231 -7.80 -11.66 -1.45
CA GLU A 231 -8.79 -12.00 -0.45
C GLU A 231 -8.22 -11.74 0.94
N VAL A 232 -9.03 -11.15 1.81
CA VAL A 232 -8.72 -10.97 3.23
C VAL A 232 -9.72 -11.77 4.02
N SER A 233 -9.23 -12.78 4.75
CA SER A 233 -10.06 -13.54 5.66
C SER A 233 -9.49 -13.53 7.06
N SER A 234 -10.35 -13.26 8.04
CA SER A 234 -9.98 -13.34 9.46
C SER A 234 -10.44 -14.68 10.01
N HIS A 235 -9.50 -15.57 10.31
CA HIS A 235 -9.79 -16.89 10.88
C HIS A 235 -9.17 -17.02 12.28
N HIS A 236 -9.82 -17.82 13.12
CA HIS A 236 -9.24 -18.34 14.35
C HIS A 236 -8.56 -19.66 13.99
N ASP A 237 -7.23 -19.74 14.17
CA ASP A 237 -6.49 -20.99 13.94
C ASP A 237 -6.87 -22.05 15.01
N MET A 238 -6.34 -23.27 14.92
CA MET A 238 -6.50 -24.37 15.90
C MET A 238 -6.18 -23.98 17.36
N ASP A 239 -5.51 -22.85 17.58
CA ASP A 239 -5.18 -22.27 18.89
C ASP A 239 -6.02 -21.01 19.21
N ASP A 240 -7.13 -20.82 18.50
CA ASP A 240 -8.07 -19.70 18.50
C ASP A 240 -7.47 -18.31 18.28
N ARG A 241 -6.21 -18.21 17.85
CA ARG A 241 -5.55 -16.93 17.60
C ARG A 241 -6.12 -16.32 16.33
N MET A 242 -6.62 -15.09 16.44
CA MET A 242 -7.04 -14.33 15.27
C MET A 242 -5.83 -14.11 14.35
N ARG A 243 -5.96 -14.55 13.11
CA ARG A 243 -5.00 -14.28 12.04
C ARG A 243 -5.72 -13.63 10.87
N THR A 244 -5.03 -12.71 10.23
CA THR A 244 -5.44 -12.19 8.92
C THR A 244 -4.73 -13.05 7.89
N ASN A 245 -5.47 -13.91 7.20
CA ASN A 245 -4.95 -14.63 6.05
C ASN A 245 -5.20 -13.77 4.81
N ILE A 246 -4.15 -13.62 4.02
CA ILE A 246 -4.12 -12.82 2.82
C ILE A 246 -3.74 -13.73 1.68
N ASP A 247 -4.62 -13.85 0.71
CA ASP A 247 -4.27 -14.52 -0.53
C ASP A 247 -3.67 -13.49 -1.48
N ILE A 248 -2.53 -13.84 -2.07
CA ILE A 248 -1.77 -12.96 -2.96
C ILE A 248 -1.97 -13.45 -4.38
N LYS A 249 -2.63 -12.64 -5.21
CA LYS A 249 -2.64 -12.87 -6.65
C LYS A 249 -1.30 -12.42 -7.22
N ARG A 250 -0.44 -13.38 -7.56
CA ARG A 250 0.86 -13.10 -8.19
C ARG A 250 0.66 -12.49 -9.57
N SER A 251 1.45 -11.48 -9.89
CA SER A 251 1.77 -11.17 -11.29
C SER A 251 2.55 -12.37 -11.86
N MET A 252 2.25 -12.78 -13.10
CA MET A 252 2.69 -14.06 -13.70
C MET A 252 4.21 -14.25 -13.86
N THR A 253 5.05 -13.41 -13.25
CA THR A 253 6.51 -13.42 -13.42
C THR A 253 7.32 -13.80 -12.17
N SER A 254 6.70 -14.14 -11.03
CA SER A 254 7.42 -14.54 -9.82
C SER A 254 7.32 -16.04 -9.51
N ASP A 255 7.71 -16.88 -10.45
CA ASP A 255 7.62 -18.34 -10.30
C ASP A 255 8.77 -18.97 -9.49
N GLN A 256 9.59 -18.19 -8.77
CA GLN A 256 10.81 -18.75 -8.15
C GLN A 256 11.11 -18.45 -6.68
N HIS A 257 10.38 -17.59 -5.95
CA HIS A 257 10.84 -17.23 -4.58
C HIS A 257 9.82 -17.25 -3.44
N LEU A 258 8.59 -17.67 -3.68
CA LEU A 258 7.67 -18.02 -2.60
C LEU A 258 7.05 -19.36 -2.97
N GLY A 259 7.22 -20.36 -2.11
CA GLY A 259 6.63 -21.68 -2.29
C GLY A 259 5.12 -21.59 -2.54
N ASP A 260 4.50 -22.71 -2.91
CA ASP A 260 3.10 -22.90 -3.31
C ASP A 260 2.04 -22.52 -2.25
N ASN A 261 2.43 -21.77 -1.22
CA ASN A 261 1.58 -21.29 -0.15
C ASN A 261 0.85 -20.01 -0.59
N ARG A 262 -0.40 -20.17 -0.99
CA ARG A 262 -1.29 -19.09 -1.47
C ARG A 262 -1.67 -18.08 -0.38
N GLY A 263 -1.60 -18.47 0.89
CA GLY A 263 -2.01 -17.67 2.03
C GLY A 263 -0.85 -17.15 2.88
N TRP A 264 -0.87 -15.86 3.17
CA TRP A 264 0.06 -15.17 4.05
C TRP A 264 -0.62 -14.84 5.38
N ASN A 265 -0.13 -15.46 6.45
CA ASN A 265 -0.70 -15.36 7.78
C ASN A 265 -0.07 -14.21 8.58
N LEU A 266 -0.82 -13.14 8.79
CA LEU A 266 -0.41 -12.00 9.60
C LEU A 266 -1.15 -11.97 10.94
N GLN A 267 -0.52 -11.35 11.93
CA GLN A 267 -1.27 -10.88 13.08
C GLN A 267 -2.13 -9.68 12.68
N PRO A 268 -3.24 -9.40 13.41
CA PRO A 268 -4.08 -8.25 13.13
C PRO A 268 -3.23 -6.97 13.08
N PRO A 269 -3.06 -6.37 11.89
CA PRO A 269 -2.26 -5.15 11.77
C PRO A 269 -3.03 -3.97 12.39
N ALA A 270 -2.30 -2.91 12.73
CA ALA A 270 -2.88 -1.69 13.28
C ALA A 270 -3.93 -1.05 12.36
N LYS A 271 -3.74 -1.19 11.05
CA LYS A 271 -4.69 -0.84 9.99
C LYS A 271 -5.22 -2.11 9.36
N SER A 272 -6.49 -2.14 9.00
CA SER A 272 -7.09 -3.28 8.32
C SER A 272 -6.53 -3.41 6.91
N VAL A 273 -6.07 -4.62 6.57
CA VAL A 273 -5.71 -4.97 5.19
C VAL A 273 -6.98 -5.11 4.37
N GLN A 274 -6.95 -4.63 3.13
CA GLN A 274 -8.06 -4.68 2.21
C GLN A 274 -7.68 -5.42 0.93
N GLU A 275 -8.69 -5.96 0.25
CA GLU A 275 -8.53 -6.41 -1.13
C GLU A 275 -8.02 -5.25 -1.99
N GLY A 276 -7.00 -5.51 -2.80
CA GLY A 276 -6.29 -4.53 -3.62
C GLY A 276 -5.05 -3.91 -2.99
N ASP A 277 -4.76 -4.18 -1.70
CA ASP A 277 -3.52 -3.71 -1.08
C ASP A 277 -2.29 -4.33 -1.77
N LEU A 278 -1.23 -3.52 -1.90
CA LEU A 278 -0.01 -3.93 -2.60
C LEU A 278 0.90 -4.73 -1.66
N VAL A 279 1.40 -5.86 -2.14
CA VAL A 279 2.46 -6.62 -1.47
C VAL A 279 3.77 -6.41 -2.21
N CYS A 280 4.74 -5.75 -1.58
CA CYS A 280 6.04 -5.47 -2.17
C CYS A 280 7.19 -5.98 -1.30
N LEU A 281 8.30 -6.36 -1.94
CA LEU A 281 9.55 -6.68 -1.28
C LEU A 281 10.59 -5.64 -1.67
N LEU A 282 10.92 -4.75 -0.73
CA LEU A 282 12.02 -3.80 -0.91
C LEU A 282 13.36 -4.52 -0.90
N ARG A 283 14.28 -4.09 -1.76
CA ARG A 283 15.62 -4.66 -1.86
C ARG A 283 16.37 -4.42 -0.55
N GLY A 284 16.84 -5.51 0.06
CA GLY A 284 17.49 -5.47 1.37
C GLY A 284 16.55 -5.70 2.55
N ALA A 285 15.24 -5.74 2.34
CA ALA A 285 14.29 -6.19 3.35
C ALA A 285 14.26 -7.73 3.42
N THR A 286 14.10 -8.27 4.62
CA THR A 286 14.04 -9.72 4.87
C THR A 286 12.63 -10.31 4.73
N LYS A 287 11.61 -9.45 4.72
CA LYS A 287 10.20 -9.83 4.59
C LYS A 287 9.47 -8.84 3.67
N PRO A 288 8.47 -9.31 2.89
CA PRO A 288 7.56 -8.44 2.17
C PRO A 288 6.79 -7.49 3.10
N ARG A 289 6.26 -6.41 2.53
CA ARG A 289 5.47 -5.38 3.20
C ARG A 289 4.13 -5.21 2.50
N LEU A 290 3.11 -4.94 3.32
CA LEU A 290 1.81 -4.48 2.87
C LEU A 290 1.82 -2.96 2.89
N GLU A 291 1.53 -2.37 1.74
CA GLU A 291 1.31 -0.93 1.65
C GLU A 291 -0.20 -0.71 1.52
N ASP A 292 -0.72 0.13 2.43
CA ASP A 292 -2.11 0.60 2.46
C ASP A 292 -2.41 1.23 1.09
N GLY A 293 -3.36 0.66 0.35
CA GLY A 293 -3.55 0.84 -1.09
C GLY A 293 -4.00 2.24 -1.55
N GLN A 294 -3.58 3.33 -0.91
CA GLN A 294 -3.61 4.65 -1.55
C GLN A 294 -2.56 4.69 -2.65
N ILE A 295 -3.00 4.29 -3.85
CA ILE A 295 -2.25 4.43 -5.08
C ILE A 295 -2.19 5.92 -5.40
N THR A 296 -1.12 6.57 -4.97
CA THR A 296 -0.86 7.98 -5.27
C THR A 296 -0.50 8.15 -6.74
N GLU A 297 -0.56 9.40 -7.23
CA GLU A 297 -0.06 9.77 -8.56
C GLU A 297 1.36 9.24 -8.81
N ASP A 298 2.23 9.26 -7.79
CA ASP A 298 3.61 8.77 -7.88
C ASP A 298 3.66 7.26 -8.19
N VAL A 299 2.73 6.47 -7.65
CA VAL A 299 2.65 5.02 -7.92
C VAL A 299 2.15 4.78 -9.34
N ALA A 300 1.12 5.52 -9.77
CA ALA A 300 0.63 5.45 -11.14
C ALA A 300 1.70 5.88 -12.15
N LEU A 301 2.46 6.94 -11.85
CA LEU A 301 3.56 7.42 -12.68
C LEU A 301 4.69 6.37 -12.76
N ALA A 302 5.04 5.75 -11.64
CA ALA A 302 6.05 4.70 -11.61
C ALA A 302 5.63 3.45 -12.39
N ALA A 303 4.35 3.06 -12.31
CA ALA A 303 3.80 1.98 -13.12
C ALA A 303 3.82 2.35 -14.61
N ALA A 304 3.37 3.56 -14.96
CA ALA A 304 3.35 4.07 -16.33
C ALA A 304 4.74 4.14 -16.96
N ALA A 305 5.78 4.45 -16.19
CA ALA A 305 7.17 4.53 -16.67
C ALA A 305 7.90 3.16 -16.72
N ASN A 306 7.28 2.08 -16.22
CA ASN A 306 7.93 0.78 -16.14
C ASN A 306 7.83 0.03 -17.48
N SER A 307 8.96 -0.10 -18.18
CA SER A 307 9.01 -0.65 -19.54
C SER A 307 8.91 -2.17 -19.66
N TRP A 308 8.84 -2.91 -18.55
CA TRP A 308 8.84 -4.39 -18.58
C TRP A 308 7.50 -4.98 -18.16
N LEU A 309 6.90 -4.45 -17.09
CA LEU A 309 5.63 -4.95 -16.50
C LEU A 309 4.69 -3.82 -16.12
N GLY A 310 4.96 -2.60 -16.60
CA GLY A 310 4.13 -1.45 -16.25
C GLY A 310 2.68 -1.62 -16.67
N ASP A 311 2.42 -2.22 -17.84
CA ASP A 311 1.09 -2.36 -18.43
C ASP A 311 0.20 -3.25 -17.56
N GLN A 312 0.69 -4.42 -17.14
CA GLN A 312 -0.03 -5.33 -16.25
C GLN A 312 -0.22 -4.74 -14.85
N VAL A 313 0.78 -4.00 -14.35
CA VAL A 313 0.66 -3.31 -13.07
C VAL A 313 -0.42 -2.23 -13.18
N MET A 314 -0.38 -1.41 -14.22
CA MET A 314 -1.36 -0.34 -14.46
C MET A 314 -2.77 -0.90 -14.67
N GLU A 315 -2.92 -1.99 -15.42
CA GLU A 315 -4.20 -2.69 -15.61
C GLU A 315 -4.82 -3.09 -14.27
N VAL A 316 -4.05 -3.73 -13.38
CA VAL A 316 -4.58 -4.17 -12.07
C VAL A 316 -4.89 -2.98 -11.16
N LEU A 317 -4.01 -1.97 -11.14
CA LEU A 317 -4.24 -0.74 -10.36
C LEU A 317 -5.56 -0.07 -10.79
N LEU A 318 -5.78 0.08 -12.10
CA LEU A 318 -6.98 0.69 -12.67
C LEU A 318 -8.23 -0.17 -12.48
N ALA A 319 -8.13 -1.50 -12.63
CA ALA A 319 -9.27 -2.41 -12.49
C ALA A 319 -9.79 -2.50 -11.04
N GLN A 320 -8.92 -2.37 -10.04
CA GLN A 320 -9.30 -2.52 -8.63
C GLN A 320 -9.61 -1.18 -7.95
N ARG A 321 -8.97 -0.10 -8.37
CA ARG A 321 -8.98 1.21 -7.70
C ARG A 321 -9.06 2.40 -8.67
N GLY A 322 -9.53 2.19 -9.90
CA GLY A 322 -9.54 3.22 -10.97
C GLY A 322 -10.14 4.57 -10.56
N ASP A 323 -11.22 4.57 -9.78
CA ASP A 323 -11.87 5.79 -9.27
C ASP A 323 -11.03 6.57 -8.24
N GLU A 324 -10.08 5.90 -7.57
CA GLU A 324 -9.17 6.50 -6.58
C GLU A 324 -7.87 6.98 -7.21
N ILE A 325 -7.53 6.47 -8.40
CA ILE A 325 -6.30 6.82 -9.11
C ILE A 325 -6.54 8.08 -9.93
N LYS A 326 -5.92 9.17 -9.50
CA LYS A 326 -5.88 10.39 -10.31
C LYS A 326 -4.89 10.20 -11.47
N ILE A 327 -5.39 9.81 -12.63
CA ILE A 327 -4.62 9.86 -13.87
C ILE A 327 -4.35 11.34 -14.18
N THR A 328 -3.08 11.71 -14.25
CA THR A 328 -2.65 13.06 -14.59
C THR A 328 -1.97 13.07 -15.94
N ARG A 329 -1.75 14.27 -16.49
CA ARG A 329 -0.97 14.47 -17.72
C ARG A 329 0.40 13.79 -17.65
N ALA A 330 1.07 13.82 -16.49
CA ALA A 330 2.37 13.18 -16.32
C ALA A 330 2.32 11.66 -16.49
N VAL A 331 1.27 11.01 -15.95
CA VAL A 331 1.04 9.57 -16.10
C VAL A 331 0.79 9.21 -17.57
N VAL A 332 -0.01 10.00 -18.29
CA VAL A 332 -0.30 9.78 -19.72
C VAL A 332 0.96 9.94 -20.58
N VAL A 333 1.78 10.96 -20.32
CA VAL A 333 3.06 11.17 -21.03
C VAL A 333 4.02 10.02 -20.78
N ALA A 334 4.14 9.55 -19.53
CA ALA A 334 4.98 8.40 -19.19
C ALA A 334 4.51 7.11 -19.89
N ALA A 335 3.19 6.89 -19.95
CA ALA A 335 2.58 5.77 -20.64
C ALA A 335 2.83 5.81 -22.16
N ALA A 336 2.73 6.98 -22.79
CA ALA A 336 2.95 7.15 -24.23
C ALA A 336 4.41 6.93 -24.64
N GLY A 337 5.36 7.33 -23.80
CA GLY A 337 6.79 7.08 -23.98
C GLY A 337 7.27 5.72 -23.48
N ASN A 338 6.37 4.83 -23.05
CA ASN A 338 6.75 3.53 -22.51
C ASN A 338 7.18 2.58 -23.63
N LEU A 339 8.36 1.96 -23.49
CA LEU A 339 8.94 1.05 -24.47
C LEU A 339 8.32 -0.37 -24.47
N GLY A 340 7.34 -0.63 -23.60
CA GLY A 340 6.54 -1.85 -23.55
C GLY A 340 5.41 -1.87 -24.59
N GLU A 341 4.53 -2.87 -24.53
CA GLU A 341 3.41 -3.00 -25.48
C GLU A 341 2.43 -1.81 -25.42
N GLU A 342 1.73 -1.54 -26.53
CA GLU A 342 0.66 -0.53 -26.66
C GLU A 342 -0.43 -0.61 -25.58
N ARG A 343 -0.54 -1.76 -24.89
CA ARG A 343 -1.51 -2.00 -23.81
C ARG A 343 -1.41 -0.97 -22.70
N MET A 344 -0.20 -0.47 -22.40
CA MET A 344 -0.01 0.55 -21.37
C MET A 344 -0.86 1.80 -21.64
N ILE A 345 -0.73 2.40 -22.82
CA ILE A 345 -1.46 3.63 -23.15
C ILE A 345 -2.96 3.37 -23.25
N ARG A 346 -3.36 2.18 -23.68
CA ARG A 346 -4.76 1.73 -23.71
C ARG A 346 -5.38 1.74 -22.32
N HIS A 347 -4.78 1.04 -21.37
CA HIS A 347 -5.30 0.98 -19.99
C HIS A 347 -5.44 2.38 -19.39
N VAL A 348 -4.42 3.24 -19.57
CA VAL A 348 -4.43 4.61 -19.04
C VAL A 348 -5.50 5.49 -19.69
N LEU A 349 -5.71 5.39 -21.00
CA LEU A 349 -6.70 6.21 -21.70
C LEU A 349 -8.13 5.71 -21.51
N GLU A 350 -8.36 4.41 -21.37
CA GLU A 350 -9.68 3.84 -21.04
C GLU A 350 -10.20 4.32 -19.67
N HIS A 351 -9.30 4.62 -18.75
CA HIS A 351 -9.62 5.08 -17.40
C HIS A 351 -9.27 6.56 -17.17
N LYS A 352 -9.00 7.32 -18.26
CA LYS A 352 -8.79 8.77 -18.16
C LYS A 352 -10.11 9.44 -17.77
N GLY A 353 -10.06 10.39 -16.84
CA GLY A 353 -11.21 11.27 -16.59
C GLY A 353 -11.52 12.09 -17.85
N CYS A 354 -12.79 12.50 -18.03
CA CYS A 354 -13.23 13.31 -19.17
C CYS A 354 -12.46 14.64 -19.34
N ASP A 355 -11.75 15.09 -18.31
CA ASP A 355 -10.97 16.34 -18.29
C ASP A 355 -9.56 16.23 -18.90
N ILE A 356 -9.12 15.04 -19.35
CA ILE A 356 -7.76 14.82 -19.87
C ILE A 356 -7.76 14.80 -21.40
N GLU A 357 -7.34 15.93 -21.97
CA GLU A 357 -7.09 16.07 -23.42
C GLU A 357 -5.77 15.43 -23.84
N ILE A 358 -5.70 14.91 -25.08
CA ILE A 358 -4.46 14.44 -25.68
C ILE A 358 -3.63 15.66 -26.09
N THR A 359 -2.65 16.00 -25.24
CA THR A 359 -1.80 17.19 -25.46
C THR A 359 -0.61 16.92 -26.37
N GLU A 360 0.04 17.98 -26.87
CA GLU A 360 1.27 17.92 -27.67
C GLU A 360 2.35 17.05 -27.02
N ASP A 361 2.58 17.19 -25.71
CA ASP A 361 3.61 16.45 -24.96
C ASP A 361 3.40 14.92 -25.04
N VAL A 362 2.15 14.47 -25.08
CA VAL A 362 1.79 13.05 -25.22
C VAL A 362 2.14 12.57 -26.63
N LEU A 363 1.84 13.38 -27.65
CA LEU A 363 2.15 13.08 -29.05
C LEU A 363 3.67 13.09 -29.31
N VAL A 364 4.41 14.00 -28.68
CA VAL A 364 5.88 14.05 -28.75
C VAL A 364 6.49 12.79 -28.12
N ALA A 365 6.01 12.39 -26.94
CA ALA A 365 6.47 11.18 -26.27
C ALA A 365 6.19 9.90 -27.08
N ALA A 366 4.98 9.79 -27.65
CA ALA A 366 4.62 8.68 -28.53
C ALA A 366 5.45 8.67 -29.83
N ALA A 367 5.63 9.83 -30.46
CA ALA A 367 6.40 9.92 -31.70
C ALA A 367 7.89 9.58 -31.53
N GLY A 368 8.45 9.89 -30.36
CA GLY A 368 9.82 9.53 -29.98
C GLY A 368 9.99 8.12 -29.41
N ASN A 369 8.95 7.28 -29.43
CA ASN A 369 9.03 5.91 -28.92
C ASN A 369 9.56 4.96 -30.01
N ASP A 370 10.83 4.56 -29.88
CA ASP A 370 11.59 3.80 -30.89
C ASP A 370 11.08 2.39 -31.20
N TYR A 371 10.18 1.85 -30.37
CA TYR A 371 9.74 0.45 -30.45
C TYR A 371 8.26 0.26 -30.77
N GLN A 372 7.38 1.17 -30.30
CA GLN A 372 5.92 1.05 -30.41
C GLN A 372 5.24 2.40 -30.69
N GLY A 373 6.01 3.42 -31.06
CA GLY A 373 5.50 4.75 -31.34
C GLY A 373 4.43 4.77 -32.42
N LYS A 374 4.46 3.88 -33.40
CA LYS A 374 3.46 3.84 -34.47
C LYS A 374 2.11 3.31 -33.97
N GLU A 375 2.11 2.22 -33.22
CA GLU A 375 0.90 1.62 -32.62
C GLU A 375 0.29 2.59 -31.59
N VAL A 376 1.12 3.17 -30.72
CA VAL A 376 0.70 4.18 -29.75
C VAL A 376 0.11 5.42 -30.46
N MET A 377 0.77 5.94 -31.49
CA MET A 377 0.26 7.09 -32.26
C MET A 377 -1.03 6.76 -33.00
N THR A 378 -1.18 5.53 -33.50
CA THR A 378 -2.42 5.09 -34.17
C THR A 378 -3.58 5.12 -33.18
N TYR A 379 -3.40 4.55 -31.99
CA TYR A 379 -4.44 4.55 -30.95
C TYR A 379 -4.77 5.97 -30.46
N LEU A 380 -3.76 6.83 -30.27
CA LEU A 380 -3.98 8.23 -29.92
C LEU A 380 -4.82 8.98 -30.96
N PHE A 381 -4.64 8.68 -32.26
CA PHE A 381 -5.44 9.26 -33.34
C PHE A 381 -6.87 8.76 -33.41
N GLU A 382 -7.14 7.55 -32.93
CA GLU A 382 -8.49 6.99 -32.85
C GLU A 382 -9.28 7.56 -31.66
N GLU A 383 -8.60 7.83 -30.54
CA GLU A 383 -9.21 8.27 -29.28
C GLU A 383 -9.28 9.79 -29.06
N GLY A 384 -8.58 10.59 -29.88
CA GLY A 384 -8.52 12.04 -29.71
C GLY A 384 -9.36 12.81 -30.72
N ASP A 385 -10.25 13.66 -30.19
CA ASP A 385 -10.94 14.66 -30.98
C ASP A 385 -10.00 15.85 -31.29
N GLU A 386 -9.95 16.28 -32.56
CA GLU A 386 -9.22 17.47 -33.02
C GLU A 386 -7.70 17.53 -32.73
N ILE A 387 -6.99 16.43 -32.95
CA ILE A 387 -5.53 16.38 -32.75
C ILE A 387 -4.78 17.32 -33.70
N LYS A 388 -3.95 18.20 -33.13
CA LYS A 388 -3.06 19.11 -33.85
C LYS A 388 -1.64 18.56 -33.90
N ILE A 389 -1.15 18.25 -35.10
CA ILE A 389 0.25 17.87 -35.31
C ILE A 389 1.11 19.14 -35.36
N THR A 390 1.98 19.30 -34.36
CA THR A 390 2.92 20.42 -34.28
C THR A 390 4.28 20.06 -34.86
N GLU A 391 5.14 21.08 -35.01
CA GLU A 391 6.52 20.88 -35.45
C GLU A 391 7.29 19.93 -34.51
N ASN A 392 7.09 20.03 -33.19
CA ASN A 392 7.80 19.19 -32.22
C ASN A 392 7.46 17.70 -32.40
N VAL A 393 6.22 17.36 -32.73
CA VAL A 393 5.80 15.97 -33.03
C VAL A 393 6.51 15.45 -34.28
N LEU A 394 6.62 16.29 -35.32
CA LEU A 394 7.34 15.93 -36.55
C LEU A 394 8.84 15.75 -36.32
N VAL A 395 9.44 16.59 -35.48
CA VAL A 395 10.85 16.49 -35.09
C VAL A 395 11.11 15.18 -34.34
N ALA A 396 10.25 14.84 -33.37
CA ALA A 396 10.36 13.58 -32.63
C ALA A 396 10.21 12.35 -33.55
N ALA A 397 9.20 12.35 -34.43
CA ALA A 397 8.99 11.28 -35.39
C ALA A 397 10.14 11.13 -36.40
N ALA A 398 10.79 12.22 -36.81
CA ALA A 398 11.91 12.19 -37.75
C ALA A 398 13.17 11.58 -37.13
N GLY A 399 13.34 11.66 -35.81
CA GLY A 399 14.45 11.03 -35.09
C GLY A 399 14.26 9.52 -34.87
N ASN A 400 13.06 9.00 -35.13
CA ASN A 400 12.70 7.60 -34.90
C ASN A 400 12.67 6.84 -36.24
N GLU A 401 13.83 6.31 -36.63
CA GLU A 401 14.05 5.66 -37.92
C GLU A 401 13.40 4.27 -38.05
N ARG A 402 13.00 3.65 -36.93
CA ARG A 402 12.65 2.23 -36.88
C ARG A 402 11.17 1.93 -37.03
N ASP A 403 10.31 2.81 -36.55
CA ASP A 403 8.91 2.43 -36.29
C ASP A 403 7.91 3.01 -37.30
N GLY A 404 8.38 3.81 -38.27
CA GLY A 404 7.52 4.30 -39.36
C GLY A 404 6.46 5.32 -38.91
N VAL A 405 6.61 5.93 -37.74
CA VAL A 405 5.74 7.02 -37.25
C VAL A 405 5.64 8.16 -38.27
N MET A 406 6.76 8.52 -38.91
CA MET A 406 6.76 9.54 -39.96
C MET A 406 5.89 9.17 -41.17
N GLN A 407 5.84 7.88 -41.53
CA GLN A 407 4.97 7.40 -42.61
C GLN A 407 3.49 7.42 -42.19
N LEU A 408 3.19 7.11 -40.93
CA LEU A 408 1.84 7.23 -40.36
C LEU A 408 1.34 8.68 -40.40
N LEU A 409 2.15 9.63 -39.95
CA LEU A 409 1.84 11.07 -39.97
C LEU A 409 1.57 11.58 -41.39
N LEU A 410 2.40 11.17 -42.34
CA LEU A 410 2.24 11.47 -43.77
C LEU A 410 0.93 10.94 -44.34
N ARG A 411 0.47 9.77 -43.89
CA ARG A 411 -0.81 9.18 -44.32
C ARG A 411 -2.00 9.88 -43.68
N TRP A 412 -1.87 10.30 -42.42
CA TRP A 412 -2.95 10.92 -41.64
C TRP A 412 -3.26 12.36 -42.08
N ARG A 413 -2.25 13.19 -42.40
CA ARG A 413 -2.45 14.57 -42.92
C ARG A 413 -1.47 14.99 -44.01
N GLY A 414 -1.24 14.12 -45.00
CA GLY A 414 -0.29 14.37 -46.10
C GLY A 414 -0.47 15.70 -46.85
N ASN A 415 -1.67 16.27 -46.91
CA ASN A 415 -1.91 17.55 -47.59
C ASN A 415 -1.64 18.79 -46.71
N GLU A 416 -1.72 18.67 -45.39
CA GLU A 416 -1.54 19.79 -44.43
C GLU A 416 -0.12 19.84 -43.85
N LEU A 417 0.56 18.70 -43.80
CA LEU A 417 1.97 18.62 -43.40
C LEU A 417 2.91 19.08 -44.52
N ARG A 418 2.55 18.81 -45.78
CA ARG A 418 3.33 19.24 -46.97
C ARG A 418 3.38 20.75 -47.17
N SER A 419 2.48 21.52 -46.54
CA SER A 419 2.48 22.99 -46.60
C SER A 419 3.35 23.65 -45.51
N GLN A 420 3.86 22.89 -44.52
CA GLN A 420 4.75 23.42 -43.50
C GLN A 420 6.21 23.50 -44.01
N ARG A 421 6.79 24.71 -44.03
CA ARG A 421 8.13 25.02 -44.57
C ARG A 421 9.29 24.21 -43.99
N VAL A 422 9.15 23.68 -42.77
CA VAL A 422 10.18 22.87 -42.09
C VAL A 422 10.21 21.44 -42.62
N PHE A 423 9.04 20.94 -43.05
CA PHE A 423 8.84 19.57 -43.54
C PHE A 423 9.65 19.29 -44.81
N SER A 424 9.63 20.22 -45.77
CA SER A 424 10.37 20.07 -47.03
C SER A 424 11.89 20.13 -46.87
N LYS A 425 12.39 20.92 -45.91
CA LYS A 425 13.84 21.07 -45.69
C LYS A 425 14.46 19.82 -45.08
N ARG A 426 13.81 19.20 -44.08
CA ARG A 426 14.33 18.01 -43.39
C ARG A 426 14.06 16.70 -44.12
N LEU A 427 12.96 16.57 -44.86
CA LEU A 427 12.73 15.40 -45.72
C LEU A 427 13.83 15.27 -46.78
N HIS A 428 14.38 16.39 -47.26
CA HIS A 428 15.54 16.41 -48.14
C HIS A 428 16.86 16.07 -47.44
N GLU A 429 17.01 16.42 -46.15
CA GLU A 429 18.20 16.09 -45.34
C GLU A 429 18.21 14.59 -44.95
N THR A 430 17.05 13.96 -44.71
CA THR A 430 16.94 12.52 -44.38
C THR A 430 16.81 11.61 -45.60
N ASN A 431 16.17 12.03 -46.70
CA ASN A 431 16.15 11.27 -47.97
C ASN A 431 17.48 11.27 -48.72
N GLY A 432 18.51 11.99 -48.22
CA GLY A 432 19.85 11.97 -48.80
C GLY A 432 20.55 10.61 -48.69
N GLU A 433 20.14 9.76 -47.74
CA GLU A 433 20.83 8.47 -47.49
C GLU A 433 19.91 7.23 -47.49
N ALA A 434 18.58 7.37 -47.41
CA ALA A 434 17.67 6.22 -47.38
C ALA A 434 16.59 6.25 -48.47
N THR A 435 16.63 5.22 -49.33
CA THR A 435 15.53 4.65 -50.11
C THR A 435 15.02 5.41 -51.36
N ARG A 436 15.65 5.05 -52.49
CA ARG A 436 14.92 4.46 -53.64
C ARG A 436 13.96 3.38 -53.13
N VAL A 437 12.72 3.72 -52.80
CA VAL A 437 11.61 2.76 -52.70
C VAL A 437 10.45 3.31 -53.51
N GLU A 438 10.32 2.74 -54.71
CA GLU A 438 9.09 2.48 -55.45
C GLU A 438 7.94 3.49 -55.28
N LEU A 439 7.95 4.50 -56.14
CA LEU A 439 6.73 5.07 -56.71
C LEU A 439 6.05 3.99 -57.58
N ALA A 440 5.32 3.07 -56.94
CA ALA A 440 4.38 2.20 -57.62
C ALA A 440 3.08 2.97 -57.85
N GLU A 441 2.95 3.45 -59.09
CA GLU A 441 1.75 3.54 -59.93
C GLU A 441 0.46 4.08 -59.29
N GLY A 442 0.01 5.23 -59.80
CA GLY A 442 -1.43 5.48 -59.90
C GLY A 442 -1.96 6.83 -59.42
N VAL A 443 -1.28 7.95 -59.66
CA VAL A 443 -2.00 9.22 -59.93
C VAL A 443 -1.26 9.98 -61.02
N THR A 444 -1.87 9.92 -62.19
CA THR A 444 -1.47 10.47 -63.48
C THR A 444 -1.32 12.00 -63.45
N ALA A 445 -0.28 12.48 -64.15
CA ALA A 445 -0.21 13.59 -65.11
C ALA A 445 -0.89 14.97 -64.86
N ALA A 446 -1.75 15.15 -63.85
CA ALA A 446 -2.46 16.41 -63.58
C ALA A 446 -1.68 17.35 -62.63
N ALA A 447 -0.62 16.88 -61.98
CA ALA A 447 0.21 17.72 -61.10
C ALA A 447 1.36 18.43 -61.84
N ALA A 448 1.70 18.00 -63.06
CA ALA A 448 2.76 18.62 -63.86
C ALA A 448 2.35 19.99 -64.46
N GLU A 449 1.05 20.28 -64.53
CA GLU A 449 0.53 21.57 -65.04
C GLU A 449 0.52 22.69 -63.96
N ASN A 450 0.60 22.35 -62.67
CA ASN A 450 0.63 23.34 -61.58
C ASN A 450 2.05 23.83 -61.21
N LEU A 451 3.09 23.25 -61.81
CA LEU A 451 4.47 23.72 -61.66
C LEU A 451 4.85 24.58 -62.85
N GLY A 452 4.37 25.83 -62.86
CA GLY A 452 4.75 26.88 -63.82
C GLY A 452 6.25 27.20 -63.83
N ILE A 453 7.06 26.22 -64.24
CA ILE A 453 8.50 26.31 -64.44
C ILE A 453 8.68 26.56 -65.93
N LEU A 454 8.66 27.84 -66.29
CA LEU A 454 9.29 28.33 -67.50
C LEU A 454 10.77 27.89 -67.47
N MET A 455 11.12 26.88 -68.26
CA MET A 455 12.51 26.64 -68.62
C MET A 455 12.96 27.79 -69.53
N SER A 456 13.78 28.71 -69.03
CA SER A 456 14.64 29.54 -69.87
C SER A 456 16.03 28.92 -69.91
N LYS A 457 16.35 28.42 -71.11
CA LYS A 457 17.59 27.84 -71.67
C LYS A 457 18.87 27.84 -70.85
#